data_AF-A0A8J7IJD1-F1
#
_entry.id   AF-A0A8J7IJD1-F1
#
_cell.length_a   1.000
_cell.length_b   1.000
_cell.length_c   1.000
_cell.angle_alpha   90.00
_cell.angle_beta   90.00
_cell.angle_gamma   90.00
#
_symmetry.space_group_name_H-M   'P 1'
#
loop_
_entity.id
_entity.type
_entity.pdbx_description
1 polymer ?
#
loop_
_entity_poly.entity_id
_entity_poly.type
_entity_poly.pdbx_seq_one_letter_code
_entity_poly.pdbx_strand_id
1 'polypeptide(L)'
;MNFESKSGLEVKFCRADGAVTLTDGITIEGYASYFGVPDKGGDVVQRGAYAASLKALRAKGRNVKMLWQHDPAQPIGTWDEIREDEKGLYVKGRLLDEVEKGREAAALIEAGAIDGLSIGYRTKKATKNDRGQRLLHELELWEVSLVTFPMLPEARIGAKGELPEHDDLRELAGAIEAARQILHSGPEG
;
A
#
# COMPACT_ATOMS: atom_id res chain seq x y z
N MET A 1 -0.10 -7.82 14.98
CA MET A 1 -0.84 -6.79 15.73
C MET A 1 -1.57 -5.93 14.70
N ASN A 2 -2.89 -6.06 14.60
CA ASN A 2 -3.69 -5.24 13.68
C ASN A 2 -3.69 -3.80 14.21
N PHE A 3 -3.20 -2.86 13.41
CA PHE A 3 -3.36 -1.44 13.74
C PHE A 3 -4.78 -1.05 13.36
N GLU A 4 -5.59 -0.60 14.32
CA GLU A 4 -6.84 0.09 14.02
C GLU A 4 -6.49 1.52 13.60
N SER A 5 -6.83 1.89 12.36
CA SER A 5 -6.67 3.29 11.93
C SER A 5 -7.75 4.15 12.60
N LYS A 6 -7.50 5.45 12.78
CA LYS A 6 -8.45 6.41 13.39
C LYS A 6 -9.81 6.49 12.68
N SER A 7 -9.98 5.85 11.53
CA SER A 7 -11.23 5.75 10.76
C SER A 7 -12.13 4.56 11.13
N GLY A 8 -11.67 3.64 11.98
CA GLY A 8 -12.40 2.40 12.31
C GLY A 8 -12.35 1.34 11.20
N LEU A 9 -11.48 1.51 10.20
CA LEU A 9 -11.16 0.52 9.18
C LEU A 9 -10.04 -0.42 9.65
N GLU A 10 -10.16 -1.69 9.27
CA GLU A 10 -9.08 -2.66 9.38
C GLU A 10 -8.09 -2.39 8.23
N VAL A 11 -6.79 -2.37 8.54
CA VAL A 11 -5.73 -2.22 7.53
C VAL A 11 -4.98 -3.54 7.38
N LYS A 12 -4.85 -4.01 6.14
CA LYS A 12 -4.07 -5.19 5.79
C LYS A 12 -2.94 -4.73 4.91
N PHE A 13 -1.74 -4.98 5.40
CA PHE A 13 -0.51 -4.73 4.69
C PHE A 13 -0.13 -6.01 3.97
N CYS A 14 0.09 -5.92 2.66
CA CYS A 14 0.74 -7.00 1.92
C CYS A 14 2.01 -6.45 1.32
N ARG A 15 3.10 -7.18 1.51
CA ARG A 15 4.34 -6.92 0.80
C ARG A 15 4.06 -7.10 -0.68
N ALA A 16 4.27 -6.06 -1.48
CA ALA A 16 4.29 -6.19 -2.92
C ALA A 16 5.54 -7.00 -3.28
N ASP A 17 5.43 -8.33 -3.35
CA ASP A 17 6.49 -9.18 -3.92
C ASP A 17 6.73 -8.90 -5.42
N GLY A 18 5.98 -7.96 -6.01
CA GLY A 18 6.36 -7.22 -7.20
C GLY A 18 6.51 -5.75 -6.84
N ALA A 19 7.72 -5.21 -7.03
CA ALA A 19 8.07 -3.82 -6.81
C ALA A 19 6.94 -2.88 -7.30
N VAL A 20 6.53 -1.94 -6.45
CA VAL A 20 5.77 -0.78 -6.93
C VAL A 20 6.61 -0.18 -8.05
N THR A 21 6.12 -0.30 -9.28
CA THR A 21 6.88 0.15 -10.44
C THR A 21 6.39 1.56 -10.74
N LEU A 22 7.30 2.53 -10.65
CA LEU A 22 7.04 3.89 -11.10
C LEU A 22 7.45 4.01 -12.57
N THR A 23 6.49 4.27 -13.47
CA THR A 23 6.76 4.60 -14.87
C THR A 23 6.37 6.04 -15.17
N ASP A 24 7.14 6.69 -16.04
CA ASP A 24 6.93 8.09 -16.45
C ASP A 24 6.85 9.10 -15.28
N GLY A 25 7.45 8.74 -14.13
CA GLY A 25 7.50 9.57 -12.92
C GLY A 25 6.19 9.66 -12.12
N ILE A 26 5.07 9.14 -12.62
CA ILE A 26 3.75 9.28 -11.95
C ILE A 26 2.90 8.01 -11.94
N THR A 27 3.14 7.04 -12.82
CA THR A 27 2.32 5.84 -12.92
C THR A 27 2.83 4.79 -11.96
N ILE A 28 1.96 4.26 -11.09
CA ILE A 28 2.29 3.21 -10.13
C ILE A 28 1.47 1.95 -10.40
N GLU A 29 2.10 0.79 -10.31
CA GLU A 29 1.39 -0.50 -10.34
C GLU A 29 2.03 -1.55 -9.44
N GLY A 30 1.21 -2.50 -8.99
CA GLY A 30 1.66 -3.57 -8.09
C GLY A 30 0.53 -4.37 -7.47
N TYR A 31 0.89 -5.32 -6.61
CA TYR A 31 -0.07 -6.11 -5.84
C TYR A 31 -0.24 -5.53 -4.44
N ALA A 32 -1.45 -5.07 -4.13
CA ALA A 32 -1.80 -4.51 -2.83
C ALA A 32 -2.21 -5.57 -1.81
N SER A 33 -2.56 -6.78 -2.27
CA SER A 33 -2.92 -7.90 -1.42
C SER A 33 -2.68 -9.22 -2.14
N TYR A 34 -2.23 -10.26 -1.43
CA TYR A 34 -2.05 -11.62 -1.96
C TYR A 34 -3.02 -12.59 -1.30
N PHE A 35 -3.58 -13.50 -2.09
CA PHE A 35 -4.48 -14.53 -1.59
C PHE A 35 -3.70 -15.65 -0.90
N GLY A 36 -4.27 -16.21 0.17
CA GLY A 36 -3.68 -17.36 0.87
C GLY A 36 -2.45 -17.03 1.73
N VAL A 37 -1.95 -15.79 1.68
CA VAL A 37 -0.82 -15.34 2.49
C VAL A 37 -1.33 -14.67 3.78
N PRO A 38 -0.91 -15.15 4.97
CA PRO A 38 -1.24 -14.49 6.22
C PRO A 38 -0.45 -13.18 6.36
N ASP A 39 -1.10 -12.13 6.87
CA ASP A 39 -0.39 -10.93 7.32
C ASP A 39 0.13 -11.08 8.77
N LYS A 40 0.79 -10.03 9.29
CA LYS A 40 1.25 -9.96 10.70
C LYS A 40 0.11 -9.97 11.74
N GLY A 41 -1.14 -9.86 11.30
CA GLY A 41 -2.35 -10.04 12.10
C GLY A 41 -2.86 -11.47 12.15
N GLY A 42 -2.39 -12.33 11.24
CA GLY A 42 -2.92 -13.67 11.04
C GLY A 42 -4.15 -13.70 10.13
N ASP A 43 -4.48 -12.60 9.45
CA ASP A 43 -5.56 -12.56 8.48
C ASP A 43 -5.09 -13.11 7.14
N VAL A 44 -5.92 -13.93 6.50
CA VAL A 44 -5.65 -14.53 5.19
C VAL A 44 -6.78 -14.18 4.24
N VAL A 45 -6.50 -13.38 3.22
CA VAL A 45 -7.50 -13.03 2.22
C VAL A 45 -7.74 -14.22 1.30
N GLN A 46 -9.01 -14.58 1.12
CA GLN A 46 -9.43 -15.63 0.22
C GLN A 46 -9.72 -15.07 -1.17
N ARG A 47 -9.59 -15.92 -2.20
CA ARG A 47 -9.92 -15.55 -3.58
C ARG A 47 -11.38 -15.12 -3.67
N GLY A 48 -11.64 -14.01 -4.36
CA GLY A 48 -12.99 -13.46 -4.54
C GLY A 48 -13.46 -12.58 -3.39
N ALA A 49 -12.62 -12.35 -2.37
CA ALA A 49 -13.00 -11.54 -1.22
C ALA A 49 -13.30 -10.08 -1.58
N TYR A 50 -12.73 -9.55 -2.67
CA TYR A 50 -12.98 -8.17 -3.13
C TYR A 50 -14.09 -8.07 -4.19
N ALA A 51 -14.50 -9.18 -4.81
CA ALA A 51 -15.41 -9.18 -5.96
C ALA A 51 -16.70 -8.38 -5.73
N ALA A 52 -17.37 -8.60 -4.59
CA ALA A 52 -18.61 -7.91 -4.25
C ALA A 52 -18.39 -6.40 -4.08
N SER A 53 -17.30 -6.00 -3.42
CA SER A 53 -16.96 -4.60 -3.18
C SER A 53 -16.60 -3.87 -4.46
N LEU A 54 -15.74 -4.46 -5.31
CA LEU A 54 -15.36 -3.88 -6.59
C LEU A 54 -16.58 -3.72 -7.52
N LYS A 55 -17.47 -4.71 -7.55
CA LYS A 55 -18.73 -4.62 -8.30
C LYS A 55 -19.62 -3.49 -7.79
N ALA A 56 -19.75 -3.34 -6.47
CA ALA A 56 -20.57 -2.30 -5.87
C ALA A 56 -20.01 -0.88 -6.10
N LEU A 57 -18.68 -0.72 -6.07
CA LEU A 57 -18.01 0.55 -6.39
C LEU A 57 -18.26 0.96 -7.84
N ARG A 58 -18.03 0.03 -8.79
CA ARG A 58 -18.27 0.25 -10.22
C ARG A 58 -19.72 0.65 -10.51
N ALA A 59 -20.69 -0.04 -9.91
CA ALA A 59 -22.12 0.28 -10.07
C ALA A 59 -22.50 1.68 -9.58
N LYS A 60 -21.73 2.26 -8.65
CA LYS A 60 -21.94 3.61 -8.10
C LYS A 60 -21.08 4.68 -8.77
N GLY A 61 -20.31 4.33 -9.80
CA GLY A 61 -19.32 5.24 -10.39
C GLY A 61 -18.25 5.71 -9.39
N ARG A 62 -18.00 4.91 -8.35
CA ARG A 62 -16.99 5.19 -7.31
C ARG A 62 -15.76 4.34 -7.54
N ASN A 63 -14.64 4.81 -7.02
CA ASN A 63 -13.38 4.08 -7.04
C ASN A 63 -12.78 4.00 -5.64
N VAL A 64 -11.92 3.00 -5.43
CA VAL A 64 -11.07 2.86 -4.25
C VAL A 64 -10.14 4.07 -4.18
N LYS A 65 -9.85 4.56 -2.97
CA LYS A 65 -9.00 5.75 -2.79
C LYS A 65 -7.52 5.38 -2.82
N MET A 66 -6.70 6.26 -3.39
CA MET A 66 -5.24 6.19 -3.29
C MET A 66 -4.79 7.20 -2.24
N LEU A 67 -4.35 6.70 -1.10
CA LEU A 67 -4.00 7.53 0.05
C LEU A 67 -2.51 7.43 0.39
N TRP A 68 -2.03 8.40 1.15
CA TRP A 68 -0.75 8.33 1.80
C TRP A 68 -0.90 7.76 3.20
N GLN A 69 -0.20 6.68 3.53
CA GLN A 69 -0.06 6.17 4.89
C GLN A 69 -1.39 5.99 5.64
N HIS A 70 -2.44 5.55 4.93
CA HIS A 70 -3.81 5.39 5.46
C HIS A 70 -4.48 6.68 5.95
N ASP A 71 -3.93 7.85 5.61
CA ASP A 71 -4.48 9.14 6.02
C ASP A 71 -5.58 9.59 5.03
N PRO A 72 -6.87 9.60 5.45
CA PRO A 72 -7.96 10.03 4.60
C PRO A 72 -7.90 11.53 4.23
N ALA A 73 -7.08 12.33 4.92
CA ALA A 73 -6.82 13.72 4.57
C ALA A 73 -5.76 13.87 3.46
N GLN A 74 -5.09 12.80 3.05
CA GLN A 74 -4.00 12.82 2.07
C GLN A 74 -4.28 11.88 0.88
N PRO A 75 -5.29 12.20 0.04
CA PRO A 75 -5.38 11.57 -1.27
C PRO A 75 -4.22 12.07 -2.16
N ILE A 76 -3.50 11.12 -2.76
CA ILE A 76 -2.27 11.41 -3.52
C ILE A 76 -2.36 11.02 -4.99
N GLY A 77 -3.46 10.38 -5.40
CA GLY A 77 -3.59 9.86 -6.75
C GLY A 77 -4.94 9.22 -7.04
N THR A 78 -5.01 8.56 -8.19
CA THR A 78 -6.18 7.80 -8.62
C THR A 78 -5.78 6.45 -9.18
N TRP A 79 -6.56 5.41 -8.85
CA TRP A 79 -6.40 4.09 -9.44
C TRP A 79 -7.15 4.02 -10.78
N ASP A 80 -6.44 3.72 -11.86
CA ASP A 80 -7.04 3.55 -13.19
C ASP A 80 -7.55 2.11 -13.38
N GLU A 81 -6.87 1.13 -12.78
CA GLU A 81 -7.25 -0.28 -12.79
C GLU A 81 -7.15 -0.88 -11.38
N ILE A 82 -8.21 -1.60 -10.98
CA ILE A 82 -8.23 -2.44 -9.78
C ILE A 82 -8.98 -3.72 -10.10
N ARG A 83 -8.31 -4.86 -9.90
CA ARG A 83 -8.88 -6.18 -10.17
C ARG A 83 -8.29 -7.25 -9.28
N GLU A 84 -9.09 -8.29 -9.06
CA GLU A 84 -8.59 -9.57 -8.56
C GLU A 84 -8.04 -10.40 -9.72
N ASP A 85 -6.96 -11.14 -9.47
CA ASP A 85 -6.49 -12.21 -10.33
C ASP A 85 -6.14 -13.48 -9.54
N GLU A 86 -5.34 -14.36 -10.12
CA GLU A 86 -4.98 -15.60 -9.44
C GLU A 86 -4.08 -15.40 -8.23
N LYS A 87 -3.29 -14.32 -8.21
CA LYS A 87 -2.34 -14.02 -7.14
C LYS A 87 -3.00 -13.22 -6.03
N GLY A 88 -3.81 -12.23 -6.39
CA GLY A 88 -4.25 -11.24 -5.41
C GLY A 88 -5.03 -10.06 -5.98
N LEU A 89 -4.97 -8.94 -5.27
CA LEU A 89 -5.51 -7.65 -5.69
C LEU A 89 -4.43 -6.85 -6.41
N TYR A 90 -4.55 -6.77 -7.74
CA TYR A 90 -3.72 -5.94 -8.59
C TYR A 90 -4.27 -4.52 -8.68
N VAL A 91 -3.38 -3.54 -8.63
CA VAL A 91 -3.71 -2.12 -8.80
C VAL A 91 -2.75 -1.46 -9.79
N LYS A 92 -3.28 -0.54 -10.60
CA LYS A 92 -2.52 0.37 -11.46
C LYS A 92 -3.17 1.73 -11.43
N GLY A 93 -2.38 2.79 -11.29
CA GLY A 93 -2.90 4.14 -11.17
C GLY A 93 -1.82 5.19 -11.38
N ARG A 94 -2.17 6.44 -11.09
CA ARG A 94 -1.30 7.60 -11.24
C ARG A 94 -1.34 8.46 -10.00
N LEU A 95 -0.17 8.91 -9.58
CA LEU A 95 -0.03 10.00 -8.63
C LEU A 95 -0.45 11.32 -9.30
N LEU A 96 -1.06 12.21 -8.51
CA LEU A 96 -1.43 13.55 -8.99
C LEU A 96 -0.28 14.50 -8.71
N ASP A 97 0.39 14.95 -9.77
CA ASP A 97 1.52 15.87 -9.69
C ASP A 97 1.09 17.30 -9.35
N GLU A 98 -0.19 17.63 -9.48
CA GLU A 98 -0.73 18.91 -9.00
C GLU A 98 -0.85 18.95 -7.47
N VAL A 99 -0.87 17.78 -6.82
CA VAL A 99 -0.91 17.65 -5.36
C VAL A 99 0.51 17.57 -4.82
N GLU A 100 0.86 18.44 -3.89
CA GLU A 100 2.20 18.48 -3.26
C GLU A 100 2.61 17.12 -2.70
N LYS A 101 1.72 16.47 -1.94
CA LYS A 101 1.97 15.13 -1.40
C LYS A 101 2.10 14.06 -2.49
N GLY A 102 1.44 14.23 -3.64
CA GLY A 102 1.59 13.34 -4.79
C GLY A 102 2.98 13.42 -5.41
N ARG A 103 3.52 14.63 -5.58
CA ARG A 103 4.91 14.85 -6.03
C ARG A 103 5.94 14.30 -5.04
N GLU A 104 5.74 14.55 -3.74
CA GLU A 104 6.60 13.98 -2.70
C GLU A 104 6.58 12.45 -2.73
N ALA A 105 5.41 11.84 -2.87
CA ALA A 105 5.27 10.39 -2.97
C ALA A 105 6.03 9.83 -4.18
N ALA A 106 5.93 10.48 -5.34
CA ALA A 106 6.67 10.09 -6.55
C ALA A 106 8.19 10.11 -6.31
N ALA A 107 8.71 11.20 -5.75
CA ALA A 107 10.13 11.33 -5.44
C ALA A 107 10.62 10.28 -4.41
N LEU A 108 9.80 9.98 -3.39
CA LEU A 108 10.15 8.97 -2.38
C LEU A 108 10.10 7.55 -2.94
N ILE A 109 9.21 7.26 -3.88
CA ILE A 109 9.20 5.97 -4.61
C ILE A 109 10.43 5.86 -5.52
N GLU A 110 10.72 6.91 -6.30
CA GLU A 110 11.88 6.94 -7.20
C GLU A 110 13.20 6.76 -6.43
N ALA A 111 13.30 7.37 -5.25
CA ALA A 111 14.43 7.18 -4.34
C ALA A 111 14.47 5.81 -3.64
N GLY A 112 13.44 4.97 -3.79
CA GLY A 112 13.33 3.67 -3.11
C GLY A 112 13.05 3.77 -1.60
N ALA A 113 12.72 4.96 -1.09
CA ALA A 113 12.33 5.16 0.31
C ALA A 113 10.93 4.60 0.62
N ILE A 114 10.11 4.40 -0.41
CA ILE A 114 8.77 3.82 -0.34
C ILE A 114 8.56 2.83 -1.46
N ASP A 115 8.22 1.60 -1.09
CA ASP A 115 7.98 0.48 -2.01
C ASP A 115 6.75 -0.35 -1.61
N GLY A 116 6.02 0.06 -0.58
CA GLY A 116 4.92 -0.69 0.02
C GLY A 116 3.54 -0.22 -0.42
N LEU A 117 2.65 -1.20 -0.64
CA LEU A 117 1.20 -1.00 -0.74
C LEU A 117 0.49 -1.63 0.44
N SER A 118 -0.63 -1.03 0.84
CA SER A 118 -1.51 -1.58 1.87
C SER A 118 -2.95 -1.31 1.53
N ILE A 119 -3.85 -2.20 1.94
CA ILE A 119 -5.28 -2.00 1.79
C ILE A 119 -5.93 -1.59 3.10
N GLY A 120 -7.01 -0.82 2.98
CA GLY A 120 -7.88 -0.40 4.06
C GLY A 120 -9.28 -0.85 3.71
N TYR A 121 -9.86 -1.63 4.61
CA TYR A 121 -11.07 -2.38 4.35
C TYR A 121 -11.92 -2.56 5.60
N ARG A 122 -13.13 -3.06 5.38
CA ARG A 122 -14.01 -3.54 6.43
C ARG A 122 -14.34 -4.99 6.18
N THR A 123 -14.11 -5.84 7.17
CA THR A 123 -14.50 -7.25 7.10
C THR A 123 -16.03 -7.38 7.05
N LYS A 124 -16.55 -8.09 6.04
CA LYS A 124 -17.98 -8.42 5.89
C LYS A 124 -18.25 -9.86 6.25
N LYS A 125 -17.36 -10.78 5.84
CA LYS A 125 -17.45 -12.21 6.14
C LYS A 125 -16.07 -12.79 6.38
N ALA A 126 -15.90 -13.49 7.50
CA ALA A 126 -14.68 -14.22 7.82
C ALA A 126 -14.98 -15.51 8.58
N THR A 127 -14.06 -16.48 8.49
CA THR A 127 -14.05 -17.69 9.32
C THR A 127 -12.71 -17.83 10.01
N LYS A 128 -12.58 -18.76 10.96
CA LYS A 128 -11.28 -19.17 11.50
C LYS A 128 -10.90 -20.54 10.95
N ASN A 129 -9.62 -20.75 10.66
CA ASN A 129 -9.11 -22.08 10.35
C ASN A 129 -8.61 -22.80 11.60
N ASP A 130 -8.18 -24.05 11.45
CA ASP A 130 -7.68 -24.90 12.55
C ASP A 130 -6.39 -24.36 13.19
N ARG A 131 -5.70 -23.44 12.50
CA ARG A 131 -4.50 -22.74 13.00
C ARG A 131 -4.83 -21.43 13.72
N GLY A 132 -6.11 -21.13 13.90
CA GLY A 132 -6.59 -19.89 14.53
C GLY A 132 -6.51 -18.64 13.64
N GLN A 133 -6.08 -18.77 12.37
CA GLN A 133 -5.99 -17.67 11.42
C GLN A 133 -7.38 -17.25 10.95
N ARG A 134 -7.58 -15.96 10.73
CA ARG A 134 -8.86 -15.40 10.26
C ARG A 134 -8.86 -15.38 8.73
N LEU A 135 -9.69 -16.24 8.13
CA LEU A 135 -9.86 -16.31 6.68
C LEU A 135 -10.92 -15.28 6.25
N LEU A 136 -10.51 -14.28 5.48
CA LEU A 136 -11.36 -13.20 5.00
C LEU A 136 -12.01 -13.62 3.67
N HIS A 137 -13.31 -13.89 3.69
CA HIS A 137 -14.07 -14.35 2.51
C HIS A 137 -14.79 -13.23 1.78
N GLU A 138 -15.10 -12.13 2.47
CA GLU A 138 -15.72 -10.96 1.87
C GLU A 138 -15.27 -9.70 2.60
N LEU A 139 -14.75 -8.75 1.82
CA LEU A 139 -14.24 -7.47 2.29
C LEU A 139 -14.91 -6.34 1.54
N GLU A 140 -15.23 -5.28 2.27
CA GLU A 140 -15.57 -3.99 1.69
C GLU A 140 -14.27 -3.19 1.60
N LEU A 141 -13.74 -3.01 0.38
CA LEU A 141 -12.50 -2.29 0.11
C LEU A 141 -12.76 -0.79 0.01
N TRP A 142 -11.98 0.01 0.73
CA TRP A 142 -12.14 1.46 0.80
C TRP A 142 -10.99 2.18 0.11
N GLU A 143 -9.77 1.76 0.41
CA GLU A 143 -8.56 2.44 -0.02
C GLU A 143 -7.40 1.45 -0.26
N VAL A 144 -6.43 1.90 -1.04
CA VAL A 144 -5.10 1.33 -1.14
C VAL A 144 -4.10 2.46 -0.97
N SER A 145 -3.21 2.35 0.01
CA SER A 145 -2.24 3.35 0.40
C SER A 145 -0.82 3.02 -0.03
N LEU A 146 -0.04 4.05 -0.34
CA LEU A 146 1.43 3.98 -0.31
C LEU A 146 1.92 4.06 1.14
N VAL A 147 2.84 3.16 1.52
CA VAL A 147 3.32 3.03 2.90
C VAL A 147 4.83 2.82 2.98
N THR A 148 5.50 3.52 3.92
CA THR A 148 6.97 3.46 4.11
C THR A 148 7.48 2.11 4.60
N PHE A 149 6.73 1.43 5.47
CA PHE A 149 7.11 0.12 5.98
C PHE A 149 6.00 -0.88 5.69
N PRO A 150 6.06 -1.61 4.56
CA PRO A 150 5.17 -2.74 4.36
C PRO A 150 5.43 -3.76 5.48
N MET A 151 4.38 -4.29 6.11
CA MET A 151 4.54 -5.27 7.19
C MET A 151 4.93 -6.65 6.63
N LEU A 152 6.19 -6.82 6.22
CA LEU A 152 6.96 -8.08 6.15
C LEU A 152 8.47 -7.74 5.97
N PRO A 153 9.40 -8.21 6.84
CA PRO A 153 10.81 -7.77 6.84
C PRO A 153 11.75 -8.44 5.82
N GLU A 154 11.29 -9.35 4.96
CA GLU A 154 12.19 -10.07 4.05
C GLU A 154 11.98 -9.68 2.58
N ALA A 155 12.66 -8.62 2.13
CA ALA A 155 13.54 -8.62 0.95
C ALA A 155 13.85 -7.17 0.54
N ARG A 156 15.06 -6.74 0.85
CA ARG A 156 15.81 -5.82 -0.01
C ARG A 156 16.35 -6.68 -1.16
N ILE A 157 15.89 -6.50 -2.39
CA ILE A 157 16.64 -6.97 -3.56
C ILE A 157 17.41 -5.76 -4.08
N GLY A 158 18.69 -5.69 -3.70
CA GLY A 158 19.61 -4.64 -4.14
C GLY A 158 20.95 -4.59 -3.41
N ALA A 159 21.03 -5.01 -2.15
CA ALA A 159 22.29 -5.10 -1.41
C ALA A 159 22.23 -6.25 -0.39
N LYS A 160 23.27 -7.10 -0.40
CA LYS A 160 23.49 -8.11 0.64
C LYS A 160 23.49 -7.43 2.03
N GLY A 161 22.75 -7.96 2.99
CA GLY A 161 22.92 -7.60 4.40
C GLY A 161 21.73 -7.99 5.25
N GLU A 162 22.03 -8.49 6.45
CA GLU A 162 21.10 -8.95 7.48
C GLU A 162 20.16 -7.84 8.01
N LEU A 163 19.27 -8.23 8.94
CA LEU A 163 18.25 -7.38 9.57
C LEU A 163 18.78 -5.97 9.93
N PRO A 164 18.03 -4.89 9.67
CA PRO A 164 18.45 -3.54 10.02
C PRO A 164 18.52 -3.38 11.54
N GLU A 165 19.72 -3.07 12.08
CA GLU A 165 19.87 -2.56 13.44
C GLU A 165 19.32 -1.13 13.54
N HIS A 166 19.26 -0.57 14.75
CA HIS A 166 18.66 0.74 15.05
C HIS A 166 19.22 1.92 14.22
N ASP A 167 20.39 1.76 13.62
CA ASP A 167 21.06 2.78 12.82
C ASP A 167 20.56 2.82 11.35
N ASP A 168 20.12 1.70 10.78
CA ASP A 168 19.52 1.66 9.43
C ASP A 168 18.21 2.46 9.35
N LEU A 169 17.43 2.48 10.45
CA LEU A 169 16.20 3.27 10.57
C LEU A 169 16.49 4.78 10.63
N ARG A 170 17.63 5.16 11.23
CA ARG A 170 18.07 6.56 11.28
C ARG A 170 18.59 7.03 9.93
N GLU A 171 19.31 6.16 9.22
CA GLU A 171 19.79 6.45 7.87
C GLU A 171 18.62 6.62 6.88
N LEU A 172 17.61 5.74 6.96
CA LEU A 172 16.38 5.89 6.19
C LEU A 172 15.59 7.17 6.54
N ALA A 173 15.45 7.47 7.83
CA ALA A 173 14.82 8.73 8.27
C ALA A 173 15.60 9.95 7.76
N GLY A 174 16.93 9.88 7.76
CA GLY A 174 17.81 10.90 7.20
C GLY A 174 17.61 11.07 5.69
N ALA A 175 17.47 9.97 4.94
CA ALA A 175 17.21 10.00 3.50
C ALA A 175 15.82 10.62 3.18
N ILE A 176 14.79 10.30 3.97
CA ILE A 176 13.46 10.90 3.85
C ILE A 176 13.52 12.41 4.12
N GLU A 177 14.20 12.83 5.18
CA GLU A 177 14.32 14.26 5.51
C GLU A 177 15.16 15.01 4.48
N ALA A 178 16.24 14.41 3.96
CA ALA A 178 17.05 14.98 2.90
C ALA A 178 16.25 15.15 1.60
N ALA A 179 15.48 14.13 1.19
CA ALA A 179 14.58 14.24 0.05
C ALA A 179 13.53 15.35 0.25
N ARG A 180 12.97 15.46 1.46
CA ARG A 180 12.02 16.53 1.81
C ARG A 180 12.66 17.92 1.70
N GLN A 181 13.91 18.07 2.12
CA GLN A 181 14.66 19.33 2.04
C GLN A 181 15.01 19.71 0.60
N ILE A 182 15.39 18.75 -0.23
CA ILE A 182 15.65 18.98 -1.67
C ILE A 182 14.37 19.48 -2.37
N LEU A 183 13.20 18.92 -2.03
CA LEU A 183 11.92 19.34 -2.60
C LEU A 183 11.44 20.72 -2.10
N HIS A 184 11.83 21.13 -0.90
CA HIS A 184 11.55 22.47 -0.35
C HIS A 184 12.56 23.53 -0.83
N SER A 185 13.69 23.11 -1.37
CA SER A 185 14.74 23.97 -1.93
C SER A 185 14.61 23.98 -3.45
N GLY A 186 13.63 24.73 -3.99
CA GLY A 186 13.59 25.00 -5.43
C GLY A 186 14.89 25.69 -5.90
N PRO A 187 15.24 25.62 -7.20
CA PRO A 187 16.47 26.24 -7.68
C PRO A 187 16.37 27.75 -7.50
N GLU A 188 17.26 28.33 -6.69
CA GLU A 188 17.61 29.72 -6.86
C GLU A 188 18.48 29.82 -8.13
N GLY A 189 17.89 30.32 -9.22
CA GLY A 189 18.58 30.60 -10.48
C GLY A 189 17.73 30.43 -11.71
#